data_AF-A0A1F8FFK6-F1
#
_entry.id   AF-A0A1F8FFK6-F1
#
_cell.length_a   1.000
_cell.length_b   1.000
_cell.length_c   1.000
_cell.angle_alpha   90.00
_cell.angle_beta   90.00
_cell.angle_gamma   90.00
#
_symmetry.space_group_name_H-M   'P 1'
#
loop_
_entity.id
_entity.type
_entity.pdbx_description
1 polymer ?
#
loop_
_entity_poly.entity_id
_entity_poly.type
_entity_poly.pdbx_seq_one_letter_code
_entity_poly.pdbx_strand_id
1 'polypeptide(L)'
;MRTDSHNLAQSALEQAKKVITEHFGENYANPKQYAAKAKGAQEAHEAIRPTDLSARPEVIKKELDPKQFKLYDLIWKRTLASQMASAIFDQTTIDISATTNNQLPITNYQFRATGQVVKFDGFIKVYTEGRDEHEPPEEESRLPEMTEGEILKLIQLLPLQHFTEPSPRYTDATLIKALEAHGIGRPSTYAPTLATIQDRKYVEKLEKKYHPTEIGFLVNDMLVENFPEIVDIGFTSHIEEGLDDIAEGKKKWIPLVEEFYTPFKKHLIEKEATVEKLEEQTDIPCPTCGKKMVIKFGRMGKFLACPDLECKTTKPLPEEEAKIKELDEKTKDERCPLCGKDMTVRRGRFGYFLGCSNYPRCKGISKIWNKTGFKCPNCRAKATERDGEQSRTTKEALRQGSGRSDKKLIGEIVEKKSRGRGKVFYACTNYPDCNFLMNKKPESEEELQRVWQDWKANPPKIKKPRKSADN
;
A
#
# COMPACT_ATOMS: atom_id res chain seq x y z
N MET A 1 -16.79 2.65 -13.57
CA MET A 1 -15.71 3.30 -12.79
C MET A 1 -14.38 3.43 -13.56
N ARG A 2 -14.29 3.02 -14.82
CA ARG A 2 -13.10 3.24 -15.65
C ARG A 2 -13.48 4.30 -16.66
N THR A 3 -12.99 5.51 -16.46
CA THR A 3 -13.28 6.66 -17.33
C THR A 3 -12.19 7.69 -17.08
N ASP A 4 -11.87 8.41 -18.14
CA ASP A 4 -11.00 9.59 -18.25
C ASP A 4 -11.83 10.87 -18.45
N SER A 5 -13.15 10.76 -18.51
CA SER A 5 -14.07 11.87 -18.73
C SER A 5 -14.46 12.54 -17.41
N HIS A 6 -14.58 13.86 -17.46
CA HIS A 6 -15.14 14.68 -16.38
C HIS A 6 -16.57 15.16 -16.69
N ASN A 7 -17.12 14.73 -17.82
CA ASN A 7 -18.43 15.15 -18.29
C ASN A 7 -19.54 14.59 -17.37
N LEU A 8 -20.58 15.38 -17.17
CA LEU A 8 -21.80 14.98 -16.46
C LEU A 8 -22.99 15.17 -17.39
N ALA A 9 -23.88 14.19 -17.44
CA ALA A 9 -25.11 14.29 -18.21
C ALA A 9 -25.98 15.45 -17.71
N GLN A 10 -26.77 16.04 -18.61
CA GLN A 10 -27.67 17.15 -18.28
C GLN A 10 -28.62 16.81 -17.11
N SER A 11 -29.14 15.56 -17.09
CA SER A 11 -29.97 15.06 -15.99
C SER A 11 -29.24 15.03 -14.65
N ALA A 12 -27.94 14.76 -14.64
CA ALA A 12 -27.11 14.77 -13.44
C ALA A 12 -26.84 16.20 -12.94
N LEU A 13 -26.63 17.15 -13.86
CA LEU A 13 -26.46 18.58 -13.52
C LEU A 13 -27.73 19.14 -12.88
N GLU A 14 -28.90 18.80 -13.41
CA GLU A 14 -30.21 19.21 -12.86
C GLU A 14 -30.47 18.60 -11.48
N GLN A 15 -30.16 17.31 -11.29
CA GLN A 15 -30.24 16.67 -9.98
C GLN A 15 -29.28 17.30 -8.98
N ALA A 16 -28.03 17.57 -9.37
CA ALA A 16 -27.06 18.24 -8.51
C ALA A 16 -27.56 19.62 -8.08
N LYS A 17 -28.04 20.44 -9.03
CA LYS A 17 -28.63 21.75 -8.73
C LYS A 17 -29.75 21.64 -7.71
N LYS A 18 -30.69 20.71 -7.92
CA LYS A 18 -31.82 20.49 -7.00
C LYS A 18 -31.36 20.13 -5.59
N VAL A 19 -30.47 19.14 -5.46
CA VAL A 19 -29.94 18.71 -4.15
C VAL A 19 -29.17 19.85 -3.45
N ILE A 20 -28.41 20.64 -4.21
CA ILE A 20 -27.67 21.79 -3.65
C ILE A 20 -28.63 22.86 -3.15
N THR A 21 -29.62 23.25 -3.96
CA THR A 21 -30.60 24.28 -3.59
C THR A 21 -31.43 23.85 -2.38
N GLU A 22 -31.85 22.59 -2.30
CA GLU A 22 -32.66 22.07 -1.19
C GLU A 22 -31.89 21.98 0.13
N HIS A 23 -30.60 21.62 0.10
CA HIS A 23 -29.84 21.34 1.32
C HIS A 23 -28.84 22.42 1.74
N PHE A 24 -28.36 23.24 0.81
CA PHE A 24 -27.35 24.27 1.06
C PHE A 24 -27.86 25.68 0.76
N GLY A 25 -28.87 25.80 -0.11
CA GLY A 25 -29.47 27.07 -0.51
C GLY A 25 -29.07 27.48 -1.93
N GLU A 26 -29.82 28.43 -2.51
CA GLU A 26 -29.67 28.85 -3.90
C GLU A 26 -28.28 29.43 -4.21
N ASN A 27 -27.71 30.20 -3.28
CA ASN A 27 -26.38 30.81 -3.42
C ASN A 27 -25.24 29.79 -3.58
N TYR A 28 -25.46 28.52 -3.22
CA TYR A 28 -24.48 27.46 -3.36
C TYR A 28 -24.55 26.74 -4.71
N ALA A 29 -25.65 26.87 -5.45
CA ALA A 29 -25.85 26.14 -6.70
C ALA A 29 -25.20 26.89 -7.86
N ASN A 30 -24.19 26.29 -8.49
CA ASN A 30 -23.56 26.82 -9.69
C ASN A 30 -23.17 25.67 -10.63
N PRO A 31 -24.12 25.14 -11.43
CA PRO A 31 -23.86 24.04 -12.34
C PRO A 31 -22.75 24.41 -13.34
N LYS A 32 -21.71 23.58 -13.39
CA LYS A 32 -20.51 23.77 -14.21
C LYS A 32 -20.32 22.58 -15.13
N GLN A 33 -20.04 22.86 -16.39
CA GLN A 33 -19.56 21.86 -17.33
C GLN A 33 -18.03 21.81 -17.29
N TYR A 34 -17.50 20.60 -17.17
CA TYR A 34 -16.06 20.34 -17.17
C TYR A 34 -15.71 19.60 -18.46
N ALA A 35 -14.91 20.23 -19.32
CA ALA A 35 -14.36 19.56 -20.48
C ALA A 35 -13.33 18.50 -20.02
N ALA A 36 -13.28 17.37 -20.73
CA ALA A 36 -12.20 16.40 -20.56
C ALA A 36 -10.87 17.05 -21.00
N LYS A 37 -9.82 16.90 -20.19
CA LYS A 37 -8.48 17.45 -20.51
C LYS A 37 -7.63 16.48 -21.35
N ALA A 38 -8.01 15.20 -21.44
CA ALA A 38 -7.19 14.19 -22.09
C ALA A 38 -7.30 14.28 -23.63
N LYS A 39 -6.14 14.33 -24.29
CA LYS A 39 -6.00 14.20 -25.74
C LYS A 39 -6.46 12.78 -26.12
N GLY A 40 -7.54 12.66 -26.90
CA GLY A 40 -8.11 11.35 -27.25
C GLY A 40 -9.05 10.74 -26.20
N ALA A 41 -9.56 11.54 -25.26
CA ALA A 41 -10.57 11.07 -24.30
C ALA A 41 -11.76 10.46 -25.05
N GLN A 42 -12.26 9.33 -24.56
CA GLN A 42 -13.49 8.72 -25.08
C GLN A 42 -14.69 9.60 -24.65
N GLU A 43 -14.93 10.70 -25.37
CA GLU A 43 -15.86 11.79 -25.01
C GLU A 43 -17.31 11.35 -24.84
N ALA A 44 -17.66 10.14 -25.27
CA ALA A 44 -18.98 9.53 -25.05
C ALA A 44 -19.19 9.00 -23.62
N HIS A 45 -18.18 9.04 -22.76
CA HIS A 45 -18.25 8.50 -21.40
C HIS A 45 -18.52 9.57 -20.34
N GLU A 46 -19.23 9.17 -19.29
CA GLU A 46 -19.58 10.02 -18.17
C GLU A 46 -18.59 9.85 -17.00
N ALA A 47 -18.38 10.91 -16.23
CA ALA A 47 -17.58 10.88 -15.01
C ALA A 47 -18.13 9.87 -13.99
N ILE A 48 -17.26 9.43 -13.07
CA ILE A 48 -17.69 8.61 -11.94
C ILE A 48 -18.51 9.46 -10.98
N ARG A 49 -19.82 9.22 -10.94
CA ARG A 49 -20.75 9.90 -10.05
C ARG A 49 -21.80 8.92 -9.49
N PRO A 50 -22.58 9.32 -8.46
CA PRO A 50 -23.78 8.58 -8.08
C PRO A 50 -24.77 8.50 -9.24
N THR A 51 -25.44 7.35 -9.36
CA THR A 51 -26.52 7.18 -10.34
C THR A 51 -27.71 8.09 -10.04
N ASP A 52 -27.98 8.29 -8.74
CA ASP A 52 -28.99 9.20 -8.19
C ASP A 52 -28.36 10.01 -7.07
N LEU A 53 -28.38 11.34 -7.19
CA LEU A 53 -27.80 12.25 -6.20
C LEU A 53 -28.71 12.45 -4.97
N SER A 54 -30.00 12.12 -5.07
CA SER A 54 -30.94 12.15 -3.95
C SER A 54 -30.69 11.03 -2.93
N ALA A 55 -29.99 9.96 -3.35
CA ALA A 55 -29.57 8.84 -2.53
C ALA A 55 -28.40 9.22 -1.61
N ARG A 56 -28.61 10.19 -0.70
CA ARG A 56 -27.56 10.77 0.14
C ARG A 56 -26.79 9.71 0.95
N PRO A 57 -25.49 9.94 1.24
CA PRO A 57 -24.67 9.00 2.00
C PRO A 57 -25.33 8.53 3.30
N GLU A 58 -26.01 9.42 4.04
CA GLU A 58 -26.69 9.08 5.30
C GLU A 58 -27.81 8.06 5.13
N VAL A 59 -28.49 8.07 3.97
CA VAL A 59 -29.63 7.20 3.65
C VAL A 59 -29.13 5.80 3.30
N ILE A 60 -28.13 5.70 2.42
CA ILE A 60 -27.69 4.40 1.88
C ILE A 60 -26.67 3.67 2.77
N LYS A 61 -26.16 4.34 3.82
CA LYS A 61 -25.13 3.82 4.73
C LYS A 61 -25.47 2.45 5.33
N LYS A 62 -26.77 2.15 5.50
CA LYS A 62 -27.24 0.87 6.07
C LYS A 62 -27.10 -0.31 5.10
N GLU A 63 -27.02 -0.04 3.80
CA GLU A 63 -26.97 -1.06 2.74
C GLU A 63 -25.54 -1.36 2.29
N LEU A 64 -24.61 -0.43 2.56
CA LEU A 64 -23.22 -0.54 2.14
C LEU A 64 -22.31 -1.05 3.25
N ASP A 65 -21.30 -1.83 2.87
CA ASP A 65 -20.21 -2.11 3.80
C ASP A 65 -19.36 -0.85 4.08
N PRO A 66 -18.60 -0.81 5.18
CA PRO A 66 -17.87 0.40 5.58
C PRO A 66 -16.87 0.94 4.53
N LYS A 67 -16.32 0.10 3.66
CA LYS A 67 -15.41 0.53 2.58
C LYS A 67 -16.19 1.08 1.39
N GLN A 68 -17.26 0.39 0.99
CA GLN A 68 -18.17 0.86 -0.05
C GLN A 68 -18.77 2.22 0.31
N PHE A 69 -19.24 2.37 1.55
CA PHE A 69 -19.80 3.63 2.06
C PHE A 69 -18.78 4.77 1.97
N LYS A 70 -17.53 4.56 2.39
CA LYS A 70 -16.48 5.60 2.31
C LYS A 70 -16.19 6.03 0.88
N LEU A 71 -16.15 5.07 -0.05
CA LEU A 71 -15.92 5.38 -1.46
C LEU A 71 -17.13 6.11 -2.07
N TYR A 72 -18.35 5.67 -1.75
CA TYR A 72 -19.57 6.33 -2.19
C TYR A 72 -19.68 7.77 -1.65
N ASP A 73 -19.44 7.96 -0.35
CA ASP A 73 -19.44 9.28 0.30
C ASP A 73 -18.44 10.24 -0.37
N LEU A 74 -17.24 9.75 -0.69
CA LEU A 74 -16.22 10.51 -1.43
C LEU A 74 -16.72 10.90 -2.82
N ILE A 75 -17.23 9.93 -3.60
CA ILE A 75 -17.74 10.16 -4.95
C ILE A 75 -18.90 11.16 -4.92
N TRP A 76 -19.87 10.96 -4.02
CA TRP A 76 -21.04 11.83 -3.89
C TRP A 76 -20.65 13.27 -3.54
N LYS A 77 -19.77 13.46 -2.53
CA LYS A 77 -19.30 14.79 -2.14
C LYS A 77 -18.51 15.47 -3.26
N ARG A 78 -17.66 14.74 -3.98
CA ARG A 78 -16.89 15.27 -5.11
C ARG A 78 -17.79 15.68 -6.27
N THR A 79 -18.80 14.86 -6.61
CA THR A 79 -19.79 15.22 -7.63
C THR A 79 -20.53 16.49 -7.23
N LEU A 80 -21.05 16.56 -6.00
CA LEU A 80 -21.82 17.72 -5.55
C LEU A 80 -20.97 19.00 -5.53
N ALA A 81 -19.77 18.92 -4.93
CA ALA A 81 -18.85 20.05 -4.84
C ALA A 81 -18.44 20.60 -6.21
N SER A 82 -18.32 19.76 -7.24
CA SER A 82 -18.04 20.22 -8.61
C SER A 82 -19.15 21.11 -9.18
N GLN A 83 -20.38 20.99 -8.67
CA GLN A 83 -21.55 21.74 -9.13
C GLN A 83 -21.92 22.88 -8.16
N MET A 84 -21.07 23.15 -7.16
CA MET A 84 -21.27 24.22 -6.19
C MET A 84 -20.51 25.50 -6.60
N ALA A 85 -20.97 26.62 -6.04
CA ALA A 85 -20.31 27.91 -6.13
C ALA A 85 -18.88 27.86 -5.53
N SER A 86 -18.00 28.70 -6.08
CA SER A 86 -16.61 28.80 -5.59
C SER A 86 -16.59 29.39 -4.18
N ALA A 87 -15.62 28.98 -3.35
CA ALA A 87 -15.36 29.64 -2.09
C ALA A 87 -14.76 31.04 -2.33
N ILE A 88 -15.10 32.00 -1.47
CA ILE A 88 -14.62 33.38 -1.51
C ILE A 88 -13.87 33.66 -0.21
N PHE A 89 -12.65 34.16 -0.35
CA PHE A 89 -11.78 34.51 0.76
C PHE A 89 -11.37 35.97 0.66
N ASP A 90 -11.28 36.62 1.82
CA ASP A 90 -10.58 37.90 1.95
C ASP A 90 -9.16 37.58 2.43
N GLN A 91 -8.17 37.91 1.59
CA GLN A 91 -6.74 37.71 1.89
C GLN A 91 -6.12 39.02 2.34
N THR A 92 -5.38 38.99 3.45
CA THR A 92 -4.67 40.14 3.99
C THR A 92 -3.18 39.83 4.07
N THR A 93 -2.37 40.68 3.46
CA THR A 93 -0.90 40.61 3.52
C THR A 93 -0.41 41.87 4.22
N ILE A 94 0.43 41.69 5.24
CA ILE A 94 0.95 42.76 6.08
C ILE A 94 2.47 42.72 6.00
N ASP A 95 3.06 43.82 5.55
CA ASP A 95 4.49 44.05 5.55
C ASP A 95 4.87 44.92 6.75
N ILE A 96 5.73 44.40 7.62
CA ILE A 96 6.15 45.03 8.87
C ILE A 96 7.63 45.44 8.73
N SER A 97 7.89 46.73 8.70
CA SER A 97 9.26 47.27 8.72
C SER A 97 9.80 47.33 10.15
N ALA A 98 11.02 46.85 10.35
CA ALA A 98 11.70 46.91 11.65
C ALA A 98 13.14 47.40 11.47
N THR A 99 13.57 48.34 12.31
CA THR A 99 14.92 48.93 12.26
C THR A 99 15.67 48.66 13.56
N THR A 100 16.93 48.23 13.47
CA THR A 100 17.79 48.02 14.64
C THR A 100 18.40 49.34 15.08
N ASN A 101 17.95 49.88 16.21
CA ASN A 101 18.47 51.16 16.73
C ASN A 101 19.74 51.03 17.57
N ASN A 102 20.14 49.81 17.95
CA ASN A 102 21.14 49.57 19.01
C ASN A 102 22.46 48.91 18.52
N GLN A 103 22.66 48.71 17.22
CA GLN A 103 23.92 48.20 16.65
C GLN A 103 24.24 48.87 15.32
N LEU A 104 25.53 49.17 15.09
CA LEU A 104 26.05 49.67 13.81
C LEU A 104 26.58 48.49 12.98
N PRO A 105 26.23 48.37 11.69
CA PRO A 105 25.37 49.27 10.92
C PRO A 105 23.87 49.09 11.21
N ILE A 106 23.12 50.19 11.15
CA ILE A 106 21.65 50.18 11.20
C ILE A 106 21.16 49.32 10.04
N THR A 107 20.45 48.24 10.38
CA THR A 107 19.90 47.33 9.38
C THR A 107 18.38 47.42 9.43
N ASN A 108 17.78 47.59 8.25
CA ASN A 108 16.33 47.56 8.07
C ASN A 108 15.91 46.15 7.68
N TYR A 109 14.94 45.60 8.40
CA TYR A 109 14.33 44.30 8.14
C TYR A 109 12.88 44.49 7.70
N GLN A 110 12.41 43.56 6.87
CA GLN A 110 11.01 43.46 6.50
C GLN A 110 10.51 42.07 6.87
N PHE A 111 9.47 42.03 7.70
CA PHE A 111 8.72 40.83 8.01
C PHE A 111 7.41 40.84 7.22
N ARG A 112 6.93 39.67 6.80
CA ARG A 112 5.66 39.53 6.10
C ARG A 112 4.78 38.52 6.82
N ALA A 113 3.53 38.90 7.05
CA ALA A 113 2.49 38.02 7.54
C ALA A 113 1.35 37.98 6.51
N THR A 114 0.82 36.78 6.25
CA THR A 114 -0.30 36.58 5.33
C THR A 114 -1.37 35.80 6.06
N GLY A 115 -2.61 36.29 6.01
CA GLY A 115 -3.78 35.65 6.56
C GLY A 115 -4.93 35.62 5.57
N GLN A 116 -5.87 34.73 5.81
CA GLN A 116 -7.08 34.59 5.00
C GLN A 116 -8.29 34.35 5.88
N VAL A 117 -9.43 34.93 5.48
CA VAL A 117 -10.72 34.73 6.14
C VAL A 117 -11.75 34.27 5.10
N VAL A 118 -12.45 33.18 5.40
CA VAL A 118 -13.54 32.67 4.56
C VAL A 118 -14.72 33.64 4.63
N LYS A 119 -15.06 34.27 3.51
CA LYS A 119 -16.27 35.10 3.35
C LYS A 119 -17.47 34.27 2.90
N PHE A 120 -17.21 33.26 2.05
CA PHE A 120 -18.19 32.30 1.59
C PHE A 120 -17.51 30.95 1.37
N ASP A 121 -18.02 29.90 2.01
CA ASP A 121 -17.41 28.57 2.00
C ASP A 121 -17.68 27.78 0.70
N GLY A 122 -18.72 28.14 -0.07
CA GLY A 122 -19.00 27.53 -1.37
C GLY A 122 -18.94 26.01 -1.34
N PHE A 123 -18.20 25.41 -2.28
CA PHE A 123 -18.00 23.96 -2.37
C PHE A 123 -17.23 23.34 -1.19
N ILE A 124 -16.42 24.13 -0.46
CA ILE A 124 -15.59 23.65 0.68
C ILE A 124 -16.46 23.11 1.80
N LYS A 125 -17.69 23.63 1.93
CA LYS A 125 -18.71 23.14 2.86
C LYS A 125 -18.98 21.65 2.76
N VAL A 126 -18.80 21.07 1.57
CA VAL A 126 -19.09 19.66 1.27
C VAL A 126 -17.83 18.84 1.06
N TYR A 127 -16.81 19.44 0.45
CA TYR A 127 -15.61 18.73 0.05
C TYR A 127 -14.36 19.62 0.10
N THR A 128 -13.33 19.10 0.76
CA THR A 128 -11.95 19.62 0.68
C THR A 128 -11.07 18.49 0.16
N GLU A 129 -10.16 18.79 -0.78
CA GLU A 129 -9.17 17.78 -1.18
C GLU A 129 -8.30 17.40 0.01
N GLY A 130 -8.06 16.10 0.17
CA GLY A 130 -7.08 15.64 1.16
C GLY A 130 -5.70 16.12 0.71
N ARG A 131 -4.98 16.79 1.62
CA ARG A 131 -3.57 17.13 1.41
C ARG A 131 -2.72 15.87 1.45
N ASP A 132 -1.69 15.81 0.61
CA ASP A 132 -0.67 14.77 0.75
C ASP A 132 0.07 14.96 2.07
N GLU A 133 0.57 13.86 2.68
CA GLU A 133 1.22 13.88 4.02
C GLU A 133 2.44 14.84 4.11
N HIS A 134 2.90 15.39 2.98
CA HIS A 134 4.04 16.29 2.86
C HIS A 134 3.68 17.77 2.64
N GLU A 135 2.41 18.09 2.38
CA GLU A 135 2.01 19.48 2.24
C GLU A 135 1.79 20.06 3.64
N PRO A 136 2.52 21.12 4.03
CA PRO A 136 2.25 21.80 5.27
C PRO A 136 0.78 22.25 5.25
N PRO A 137 0.04 22.09 6.35
CA PRO A 137 -1.29 22.64 6.40
C PRO A 137 -1.17 24.15 6.15
N GLU A 138 -1.93 24.69 5.20
CA GLU A 138 -2.13 26.14 5.14
C GLU A 138 -2.71 26.52 6.50
N GLU A 139 -1.91 27.19 7.31
CA GLU A 139 -2.38 27.82 8.52
C GLU A 139 -3.32 28.94 8.05
N GLU A 140 -4.63 28.68 8.15
CA GLU A 140 -5.63 29.74 8.14
C GLU A 140 -5.43 30.59 9.41
N SER A 141 -4.39 31.43 9.38
CA SER A 141 -4.14 32.38 10.43
C SER A 141 -5.04 33.59 10.16
N ARG A 142 -6.07 33.75 11.00
CA ARG A 142 -6.83 34.99 11.04
C ARG A 142 -5.90 36.06 11.60
N LEU A 143 -5.58 37.04 10.78
CA LEU A 143 -4.83 38.21 11.24
C LEU A 143 -5.74 39.14 12.06
N PRO A 144 -5.19 39.84 13.07
CA PRO A 144 -5.93 40.87 13.78
C PRO A 144 -6.25 42.05 12.86
N GLU A 145 -7.23 42.87 13.22
CA GLU A 145 -7.46 44.16 12.55
C GLU A 145 -6.30 45.09 12.88
N MET A 146 -5.76 45.77 11.87
CA MET A 146 -4.58 46.64 11.97
C MET A 146 -4.76 47.86 11.06
N THR A 147 -4.02 48.93 11.34
CA THR A 147 -4.01 50.14 10.51
C THR A 147 -2.62 50.45 9.97
N GLU A 148 -2.56 51.12 8.81
CA GLU A 148 -1.27 51.55 8.24
C GLU A 148 -0.59 52.55 9.18
N GLY A 149 0.71 52.33 9.44
CA GLY A 149 1.49 53.14 10.37
C GLY A 149 1.36 52.75 11.85
N GLU A 150 0.59 51.71 12.18
CA GLU A 150 0.49 51.20 13.54
C GLU A 150 1.85 50.68 14.06
N ILE A 151 2.23 51.12 15.27
CA ILE A 151 3.51 50.74 15.88
C ILE A 151 3.35 49.41 16.61
N LEU A 152 4.05 48.38 16.15
CA LEU A 152 4.00 47.04 16.75
C LEU A 152 5.09 46.85 17.81
N LYS A 153 4.70 46.20 18.92
CA LYS A 153 5.62 45.79 19.97
C LYS A 153 6.19 44.41 19.66
N LEU A 154 7.51 44.32 19.53
CA LEU A 154 8.19 43.03 19.45
C LEU A 154 7.99 42.24 20.76
N ILE A 155 7.37 41.06 20.66
CA ILE A 155 7.19 40.15 21.79
C ILE A 155 8.35 39.17 21.86
N GLN A 156 8.62 38.47 20.75
CA GLN A 156 9.63 37.43 20.66
C GLN A 156 10.14 37.29 19.22
N LEU A 157 11.42 36.93 19.08
CA LEU A 157 11.99 36.43 17.83
C LEU A 157 12.24 34.93 17.97
N LEU A 158 11.66 34.14 17.07
CA LEU A 158 11.81 32.69 17.02
C LEU A 158 12.73 32.31 15.85
N PRO A 159 14.03 32.04 16.10
CA PRO A 159 14.91 31.56 15.05
C PRO A 159 14.55 30.10 14.71
N LEU A 160 14.01 29.88 13.51
CA LEU A 160 13.72 28.55 12.99
C LEU A 160 14.76 28.16 11.95
N GLN A 161 15.36 26.99 12.13
CA GLN A 161 16.25 26.40 11.13
C GLN A 161 15.46 25.45 10.25
N HIS A 162 15.52 25.67 8.94
CA HIS A 162 14.90 24.81 7.94
C HIS A 162 15.98 24.14 7.08
N PHE A 163 15.66 22.95 6.58
CA PHE A 163 16.48 22.23 5.60
C PHE A 163 15.68 22.05 4.32
N THR A 164 16.37 22.00 3.18
CA THR A 164 15.75 21.60 1.92
C THR A 164 15.43 20.11 1.99
N GLU A 165 14.18 19.76 1.70
CA GLU A 165 13.77 18.38 1.59
C GLU A 165 13.99 17.88 0.16
N PRO A 166 14.39 16.60 -0.03
CA PRO A 166 14.41 16.00 -1.36
C PRO A 166 12.99 15.83 -1.90
N SER A 167 12.86 15.70 -3.22
CA SER A 167 11.57 15.41 -3.85
C SER A 167 10.90 14.18 -3.22
N PRO A 168 9.60 14.26 -2.89
CA PRO A 168 8.90 13.17 -2.23
C PRO A 168 8.83 11.95 -3.14
N ARG A 169 8.93 10.76 -2.54
CA ARG A 169 8.72 9.52 -3.27
C ARG A 169 7.26 9.36 -3.68
N TYR A 170 7.05 8.64 -4.78
CA TYR A 170 5.72 8.39 -5.29
C TYR A 170 4.87 7.51 -4.36
N THR A 171 3.58 7.85 -4.24
CA THR A 171 2.52 6.98 -3.71
C THR A 171 1.73 6.41 -4.89
N ASP A 172 0.69 5.59 -4.64
CA ASP A 172 -0.19 5.14 -5.72
C ASP A 172 -0.81 6.32 -6.47
N ALA A 173 -1.27 7.34 -5.72
CA ALA A 173 -1.96 8.49 -6.30
C ALA A 173 -1.00 9.37 -7.10
N THR A 174 0.17 9.70 -6.53
CA THR A 174 1.13 10.58 -7.22
C THR A 174 1.81 9.89 -8.39
N LEU A 175 2.01 8.56 -8.36
CA LEU A 175 2.51 7.80 -9.51
C LEU A 175 1.48 7.75 -10.63
N ILE A 176 0.20 7.50 -10.33
CA ILE A 176 -0.87 7.54 -11.35
C ILE A 176 -0.97 8.94 -11.96
N LYS A 177 -0.92 9.99 -11.15
CA LYS A 177 -0.92 11.38 -11.61
C LYS A 177 0.26 11.68 -12.53
N ALA A 178 1.44 11.16 -12.22
CA ALA A 178 2.63 11.30 -13.07
C ALA A 178 2.47 10.54 -14.40
N LEU A 179 1.97 9.30 -14.37
CA LEU A 179 1.70 8.50 -15.57
C LEU A 179 0.69 9.20 -16.49
N GLU A 180 -0.42 9.68 -15.93
CA GLU A 180 -1.46 10.43 -16.65
C GLU A 180 -0.90 11.73 -17.26
N ALA A 181 -0.10 12.50 -16.50
CA ALA A 181 0.53 13.72 -17.00
C ALA A 181 1.50 13.47 -18.17
N HIS A 182 2.12 12.29 -18.23
CA HIS A 182 2.99 11.87 -19.30
C HIS A 182 2.28 11.09 -20.43
N GLY A 183 0.96 10.93 -20.37
CA GLY A 183 0.19 10.19 -21.37
C GLY A 183 0.38 8.66 -21.34
N ILE A 184 1.02 8.14 -20.29
CA ILE A 184 1.32 6.72 -20.13
C ILE A 184 0.18 6.01 -19.40
N GLY A 185 -0.33 4.95 -20.00
CA GLY A 185 -1.40 4.14 -19.44
C GLY A 185 -2.79 4.79 -19.56
N ARG A 186 -3.80 4.02 -19.18
CA ARG A 186 -5.23 4.35 -19.30
C ARG A 186 -5.96 3.94 -18.01
N PRO A 187 -7.21 4.39 -17.79
CA PRO A 187 -8.00 3.98 -16.61
C PRO A 187 -8.11 2.46 -16.39
N SER A 188 -7.93 1.67 -17.45
CA SER A 188 -7.89 0.20 -17.41
C SER A 188 -6.55 -0.38 -16.95
N THR A 189 -5.43 0.35 -17.11
CA THR A 189 -4.07 -0.18 -16.92
C THR A 189 -3.36 0.36 -15.68
N TYR A 190 -3.77 1.49 -15.10
CA TYR A 190 -3.12 2.05 -13.90
C TYR A 190 -2.96 1.05 -12.75
N ALA A 191 -4.06 0.47 -12.27
CA ALA A 191 -4.01 -0.47 -11.16
C ALA A 191 -3.24 -1.78 -11.50
N PRO A 192 -3.45 -2.41 -12.67
CA PRO A 192 -2.64 -3.55 -13.11
C PRO A 192 -1.13 -3.25 -13.21
N THR A 193 -0.74 -2.08 -13.71
CA THR A 193 0.68 -1.68 -13.83
C THR A 193 1.31 -1.58 -12.45
N LEU A 194 0.67 -0.86 -11.52
CA LEU A 194 1.15 -0.75 -10.13
C LEU A 194 1.27 -2.11 -9.45
N ALA A 195 0.32 -3.02 -9.67
CA ALA A 195 0.37 -4.37 -9.13
C ALA A 195 1.54 -5.17 -9.74
N THR A 196 1.73 -5.08 -11.06
CA THR A 196 2.75 -5.84 -11.78
C THR A 196 4.18 -5.47 -11.35
N ILE A 197 4.48 -4.17 -11.22
CA ILE A 197 5.82 -3.72 -10.80
C ILE A 197 6.15 -4.12 -9.36
N GLN A 198 5.14 -4.24 -8.50
CA GLN A 198 5.28 -4.73 -7.12
C GLN A 198 5.43 -6.26 -7.08
N ASP A 199 4.58 -6.99 -7.81
CA ASP A 199 4.58 -8.46 -7.84
C ASP A 199 5.88 -9.01 -8.43
N ARG A 200 6.46 -8.31 -9.41
CA ARG A 200 7.78 -8.60 -9.98
C ARG A 200 8.95 -8.12 -9.12
N LYS A 201 8.67 -7.43 -8.02
CA LYS A 201 9.66 -6.86 -7.08
C LYS A 201 10.62 -5.87 -7.73
N TYR A 202 10.21 -5.13 -8.76
CA TYR A 202 11.01 -4.00 -9.25
C TYR A 202 10.97 -2.84 -8.26
N VAL A 203 9.82 -2.67 -7.61
CA VAL A 203 9.61 -1.72 -6.53
C VAL A 203 9.06 -2.42 -5.30
N GLU A 204 9.32 -1.84 -4.14
CA GLU A 204 8.67 -2.19 -2.89
C GLU A 204 7.94 -1.00 -2.30
N LYS A 205 7.00 -1.27 -1.39
CA LYS A 205 6.16 -0.23 -0.80
C LYS A 205 6.45 -0.10 0.70
N LEU A 206 7.19 0.94 1.06
CA LEU A 206 7.52 1.29 2.43
C LEU A 206 6.68 2.51 2.83
N GLU A 207 5.92 2.40 3.91
CA GLU A 207 5.07 3.51 4.40
C GLU A 207 4.17 4.12 3.32
N LYS A 208 3.60 3.26 2.47
CA LYS A 208 2.78 3.60 1.28
C LYS A 208 3.52 4.28 0.12
N LYS A 209 4.84 4.46 0.20
CA LYS A 209 5.69 5.07 -0.83
C LYS A 209 6.45 4.01 -1.59
N TYR A 210 6.65 4.24 -2.88
CA TYR A 210 7.40 3.35 -3.76
C TYR A 210 8.90 3.57 -3.61
N HIS A 211 9.62 2.48 -3.40
CA HIS A 211 11.07 2.43 -3.40
C HIS A 211 11.53 1.49 -4.51
N PRO A 212 12.39 1.96 -5.43
CA PRO A 212 13.03 1.04 -6.38
C PRO A 212 13.92 0.07 -5.62
N THR A 213 13.85 -1.19 -6.02
CA THR A 213 14.73 -2.24 -5.50
C THR A 213 15.99 -2.33 -6.37
N GLU A 214 17.01 -3.04 -5.89
CA GLU A 214 18.23 -3.28 -6.69
C GLU A 214 17.95 -3.97 -8.04
N ILE A 215 17.01 -4.92 -8.08
CA ILE A 215 16.62 -5.57 -9.34
C ILE A 215 15.86 -4.60 -10.25
N GLY A 216 15.11 -3.66 -9.67
CA GLY A 216 14.46 -2.57 -10.39
C GLY A 216 15.47 -1.66 -11.08
N PHE A 217 16.52 -1.23 -10.36
CA PHE A 217 17.62 -0.45 -10.94
C PHE A 217 18.34 -1.23 -12.04
N LEU A 218 18.80 -2.45 -11.75
CA LEU A 218 19.53 -3.25 -12.73
C LEU A 218 18.75 -3.47 -14.03
N VAL A 219 17.46 -3.80 -13.93
CA VAL A 219 16.61 -4.01 -15.10
C VAL A 219 16.36 -2.70 -15.84
N ASN A 220 16.09 -1.61 -15.12
CA ASN A 220 15.90 -0.30 -15.72
C ASN A 220 17.15 0.16 -16.48
N ASP A 221 18.32 0.09 -15.86
CA ASP A 221 19.58 0.55 -16.43
C ASP A 221 19.95 -0.27 -17.67
N MET A 222 19.77 -1.59 -17.60
CA MET A 222 19.93 -2.48 -18.76
C MET A 222 18.98 -2.12 -19.90
N LEU A 223 17.71 -1.82 -19.60
CA LEU A 223 16.74 -1.45 -20.63
C LEU A 223 17.02 -0.08 -21.24
N VAL A 224 17.42 0.91 -20.43
CA VAL A 224 17.76 2.26 -20.91
C VAL A 224 19.01 2.22 -21.78
N GLU A 225 20.02 1.43 -21.41
CA GLU A 225 21.26 1.31 -22.18
C GLU A 225 21.06 0.54 -23.51
N ASN A 226 20.20 -0.47 -23.53
CA ASN A 226 20.08 -1.38 -24.67
C ASN A 226 18.84 -1.15 -25.53
N PHE A 227 17.79 -0.52 -24.99
CA PHE A 227 16.51 -0.28 -25.66
C PHE A 227 15.96 1.15 -25.38
N PRO A 228 16.77 2.22 -25.53
CA PRO A 228 16.41 3.58 -25.10
C PRO A 228 15.13 4.10 -25.76
N GLU A 229 14.91 3.81 -27.05
CA GLU A 229 13.72 4.24 -27.78
C GLU A 229 12.43 3.62 -27.23
N ILE A 230 12.49 2.40 -26.71
CA ILE A 230 11.30 1.63 -26.30
C ILE A 230 10.88 1.98 -24.86
N VAL A 231 11.85 2.27 -23.99
CA VAL A 231 11.59 2.70 -22.61
C VAL A 231 11.45 4.22 -22.48
N ASP A 232 11.57 4.94 -23.58
CA ASP A 232 11.29 6.37 -23.61
C ASP A 232 9.81 6.66 -23.30
N ILE A 233 9.60 7.73 -22.53
CA ILE A 233 8.28 8.18 -22.10
C ILE A 233 7.45 8.63 -23.31
N GLY A 234 8.06 9.38 -24.23
CA GLY A 234 7.41 9.91 -25.42
C GLY A 234 6.97 8.79 -26.36
N PHE A 235 7.84 7.81 -26.59
CA PHE A 235 7.51 6.63 -27.40
C PHE A 235 6.36 5.82 -26.78
N THR A 236 6.40 5.60 -25.46
CA THR A 236 5.32 4.87 -24.77
C THR A 236 3.98 5.61 -24.90
N SER A 237 3.97 6.93 -24.70
CA SER A 237 2.77 7.76 -24.90
C SER A 237 2.28 7.70 -26.34
N HIS A 238 3.19 7.69 -27.32
CA HIS A 238 2.84 7.61 -28.74
C HIS A 238 2.12 6.29 -29.09
N ILE A 239 2.60 5.16 -28.57
CA ILE A 239 1.94 3.87 -28.78
C ILE A 239 0.54 3.86 -28.16
N GLU A 240 0.38 4.39 -26.95
CA GLU A 240 -0.94 4.49 -26.30
C GLU A 240 -1.91 5.37 -27.11
N GLU A 241 -1.47 6.54 -27.59
CA GLU A 241 -2.26 7.39 -28.50
C GLU A 241 -2.60 6.67 -29.82
N GLY A 242 -1.65 5.92 -30.39
CA GLY A 242 -1.86 5.13 -31.60
C GLY A 242 -2.91 4.03 -31.42
N LEU A 243 -2.97 3.40 -30.24
CA LEU A 243 -3.99 2.41 -29.89
C LEU A 243 -5.38 3.04 -29.77
N ASP A 244 -5.47 4.27 -29.26
CA ASP A 244 -6.72 5.02 -29.21
C ASP A 244 -7.19 5.40 -30.63
N ASP A 245 -6.29 5.89 -31.49
CA ASP A 245 -6.58 6.16 -32.90
C ASP A 245 -7.13 4.91 -33.64
N ILE A 246 -6.64 3.72 -33.31
CA ILE A 246 -7.14 2.46 -33.86
C ILE A 246 -8.54 2.16 -33.34
N ALA A 247 -8.78 2.32 -32.04
CA ALA A 247 -10.09 2.09 -31.42
C ALA A 247 -11.17 3.03 -31.99
N GLU A 248 -10.79 4.26 -32.36
CA GLU A 248 -11.66 5.24 -33.03
C GLU A 248 -11.78 5.03 -34.55
N GLY A 249 -11.04 4.08 -35.12
CA GLY A 249 -11.05 3.80 -36.56
C GLY A 249 -10.26 4.79 -37.42
N LYS A 250 -9.46 5.68 -36.82
CA LYS A 250 -8.59 6.64 -37.51
C LYS A 250 -7.36 5.99 -38.13
N LYS A 251 -6.84 4.92 -37.53
CA LYS A 251 -5.64 4.18 -38.00
C LYS A 251 -5.89 2.68 -38.07
N LYS A 252 -5.13 2.00 -38.94
CA LYS A 252 -5.05 0.52 -38.96
C LYS A 252 -4.02 0.07 -37.94
N TRP A 253 -4.25 -1.09 -37.32
CA TRP A 253 -3.37 -1.59 -36.25
C TRP A 253 -2.04 -2.16 -36.75
N ILE A 254 -2.00 -2.74 -37.95
CA ILE A 254 -0.81 -3.40 -38.49
C ILE A 254 0.38 -2.42 -38.61
N PRO A 255 0.23 -1.22 -39.21
CA PRO A 255 1.33 -0.26 -39.29
C PRO A 255 1.92 0.14 -37.93
N LEU A 256 1.09 0.36 -36.92
CA LEU A 256 1.54 0.72 -35.57
C LEU A 256 2.36 -0.40 -34.92
N VAL A 257 1.91 -1.65 -35.11
CA VAL A 257 2.64 -2.82 -34.59
C VAL A 257 3.95 -3.03 -35.35
N GLU A 258 3.96 -2.83 -36.66
CA GLU A 258 5.19 -2.92 -37.47
C GLU A 258 6.21 -1.84 -37.09
N GLU A 259 5.75 -0.62 -36.80
CA GLU A 259 6.54 0.51 -36.32
C GLU A 259 7.24 0.17 -34.99
N PHE A 260 6.53 -0.48 -34.06
CA PHE A 260 7.14 -0.97 -32.82
C PHE A 260 8.07 -2.17 -33.04
N TYR A 261 7.59 -3.19 -33.76
CA TYR A 261 8.21 -4.52 -33.75
C TYR A 261 9.49 -4.58 -34.59
N THR A 262 9.56 -3.85 -35.70
CA THR A 262 10.72 -3.86 -36.59
C THR A 262 12.00 -3.36 -35.92
N PRO A 263 12.04 -2.16 -35.28
CA PRO A 263 13.21 -1.70 -34.55
C PRO A 263 13.49 -2.56 -33.31
N PHE A 264 12.45 -2.95 -32.56
CA PHE A 264 12.61 -3.82 -31.39
C PHE A 264 13.30 -5.14 -31.74
N LYS A 265 12.85 -5.83 -32.80
CA LYS A 265 13.43 -7.11 -33.23
C LYS A 265 14.89 -6.95 -33.64
N LYS A 266 15.23 -5.88 -34.35
CA LYS A 266 16.61 -5.59 -34.75
C LYS A 266 17.51 -5.41 -33.52
N HIS A 267 17.11 -4.54 -32.59
CA HIS A 267 17.87 -4.30 -31.36
C HIS A 267 17.95 -5.56 -30.49
N LEU A 268 16.87 -6.35 -30.40
CA LEU A 268 16.87 -7.59 -29.63
C LEU A 268 17.90 -8.59 -30.16
N ILE A 269 17.97 -8.81 -31.48
CA ILE A 269 18.94 -9.73 -32.09
C ILE A 269 20.38 -9.26 -31.84
N GLU A 270 20.63 -7.96 -31.99
CA GLU A 270 21.95 -7.38 -31.76
C GLU A 270 22.38 -7.49 -30.28
N LYS A 271 21.46 -7.20 -29.37
CA LYS A 271 21.72 -7.18 -27.93
C LYS A 271 21.76 -8.58 -27.32
N GLU A 272 21.02 -9.54 -27.84
CA GLU A 272 21.13 -10.94 -27.42
C GLU A 272 22.53 -11.51 -27.72
N ALA A 273 23.20 -11.02 -28.77
CA ALA A 273 24.56 -11.42 -29.11
C ALA A 273 25.66 -10.65 -28.34
N THR A 274 25.39 -9.42 -27.90
CA THR A 274 26.41 -8.50 -27.36
C THR A 274 26.32 -8.27 -25.85
N VAL A 275 25.14 -8.44 -25.24
CA VAL A 275 24.95 -8.20 -23.81
C VAL A 275 25.59 -9.34 -23.03
N GLU A 276 26.76 -9.06 -22.45
CA GLU A 276 27.35 -9.92 -21.44
C GLU A 276 26.45 -9.92 -20.20
N LYS A 277 26.19 -11.12 -19.66
CA LYS A 277 25.49 -11.22 -18.38
C LYS A 277 26.36 -10.54 -17.32
N LEU A 278 25.84 -9.48 -16.71
CA LEU A 278 26.41 -8.87 -15.51
C LEU A 278 26.46 -9.94 -14.41
N GLU A 279 27.63 -10.57 -14.27
CA GLU A 279 27.94 -11.50 -13.19
C GLU A 279 28.88 -10.80 -12.21
N GLU A 280 28.33 -10.28 -11.11
CA GLU A 280 29.14 -9.77 -10.01
C GLU A 280 29.94 -10.93 -9.40
N GLN A 281 31.26 -10.88 -9.54
CA GLN A 281 32.17 -11.84 -8.91
C GLN A 281 32.24 -11.57 -7.41
N THR A 282 32.20 -12.64 -6.62
CA THR A 282 32.35 -12.58 -5.16
C THR A 282 33.61 -13.29 -4.71
N ASP A 283 34.12 -12.93 -3.54
CA ASP A 283 35.25 -13.64 -2.93
C ASP A 283 34.85 -14.95 -2.22
N ILE A 284 33.61 -15.40 -2.39
CA ILE A 284 33.08 -16.58 -1.70
C ILE A 284 33.39 -17.84 -2.52
N PRO A 285 34.18 -18.80 -2.00
CA PRO A 285 34.50 -20.01 -2.73
C PRO A 285 33.33 -21.00 -2.76
N CYS A 286 33.13 -21.65 -3.91
CA CYS A 286 32.16 -22.72 -4.08
C CYS A 286 32.55 -23.92 -3.20
N PRO A 287 31.62 -24.46 -2.37
CA PRO A 287 31.94 -25.58 -1.47
C PRO A 287 32.27 -26.89 -2.23
N THR A 288 31.90 -26.98 -3.51
CA THR A 288 32.04 -28.20 -4.31
C THR A 288 33.34 -28.20 -5.13
N CYS A 289 33.75 -27.03 -5.67
CA CYS A 289 34.90 -26.94 -6.58
C CYS A 289 35.92 -25.85 -6.22
N GLY A 290 35.68 -25.05 -5.17
CA GLY A 290 36.59 -24.01 -4.69
C GLY A 290 36.63 -22.71 -5.52
N LYS A 291 36.04 -22.68 -6.72
CA LYS A 291 35.98 -21.47 -7.56
C LYS A 291 35.16 -20.36 -6.90
N LYS A 292 35.57 -19.10 -7.08
CA LYS A 292 34.83 -17.92 -6.64
C LYS A 292 33.42 -17.90 -7.23
N MET A 293 32.41 -17.83 -6.38
CA MET A 293 31.00 -17.81 -6.79
C MET A 293 30.64 -16.44 -7.36
N VAL A 294 29.61 -16.41 -8.21
CA VAL A 294 29.06 -15.20 -8.82
C VAL A 294 27.64 -14.95 -8.30
N ILE A 295 27.24 -13.69 -8.16
CA ILE A 295 25.86 -13.34 -7.82
C ILE A 295 25.01 -13.48 -9.08
N LYS A 296 23.96 -14.29 -8.99
CA LYS A 296 22.93 -14.42 -10.03
C LYS A 296 21.57 -14.02 -9.49
N PHE A 297 20.73 -13.54 -10.38
CA PHE A 297 19.35 -13.19 -10.08
C PHE A 297 18.43 -14.36 -10.45
N GLY A 298 17.64 -14.82 -9.49
CA GLY A 298 16.61 -15.83 -9.69
C GLY A 298 15.23 -15.32 -9.29
N ARG A 299 14.21 -16.15 -9.48
CA ARG A 299 12.82 -15.84 -9.07
C ARG A 299 12.69 -15.41 -7.60
N MET A 300 13.63 -15.84 -6.77
CA MET A 300 13.61 -15.60 -5.32
C MET A 300 14.50 -14.42 -4.90
N GLY A 301 15.23 -13.78 -5.81
CA GLY A 301 16.20 -12.71 -5.53
C GLY A 301 17.63 -13.12 -5.89
N LYS A 302 18.61 -12.38 -5.36
CA LYS A 302 20.03 -12.69 -5.52
C LYS A 302 20.39 -14.00 -4.82
N PHE A 303 21.24 -14.79 -5.46
CA PHE A 303 21.85 -16.00 -4.90
C PHE A 303 23.26 -16.18 -5.46
N LEU A 304 24.11 -16.90 -4.74
CA LEU A 304 25.44 -17.28 -5.21
C LEU A 304 25.31 -18.52 -6.08
N ALA A 305 25.85 -18.46 -7.29
CA ALA A 305 25.99 -19.59 -8.19
C ALA A 305 27.46 -19.86 -8.47
N CYS A 306 27.83 -21.13 -8.60
CA CYS A 306 29.14 -21.45 -9.14
C CYS A 306 29.22 -20.98 -10.62
N PRO A 307 30.31 -20.32 -11.04
CA PRO A 307 30.48 -19.89 -12.43
C PRO A 307 30.66 -21.07 -13.39
N ASP A 308 31.11 -22.22 -12.87
CA ASP A 308 31.32 -23.43 -13.66
C ASP A 308 29.99 -24.10 -14.05
N LEU A 309 29.75 -24.25 -15.35
CA LEU A 309 28.55 -24.86 -15.93
C LEU A 309 28.37 -26.33 -15.51
N GLU A 310 29.46 -27.04 -15.22
CA GLU A 310 29.40 -28.43 -14.74
C GLU A 310 29.03 -28.50 -13.24
N CYS A 311 29.29 -27.42 -12.49
CA CYS A 311 29.00 -27.34 -11.06
C CYS A 311 27.67 -26.60 -10.80
N LYS A 312 26.57 -27.34 -10.66
CA LYS A 312 25.22 -26.78 -10.39
C LYS A 312 25.00 -26.32 -8.94
N THR A 313 26.07 -25.99 -8.21
CA THR A 313 25.99 -25.59 -6.81
C THR A 313 25.50 -24.16 -6.70
N THR A 314 24.46 -23.95 -5.89
CA THR A 314 23.91 -22.63 -5.57
C THR A 314 23.77 -22.46 -4.07
N LYS A 315 23.92 -21.22 -3.59
CA LYS A 315 23.83 -20.87 -2.18
C LYS A 315 23.08 -19.54 -1.99
N PRO A 316 22.40 -19.35 -0.85
CA PRO A 316 21.94 -18.02 -0.44
C PRO A 316 23.12 -17.05 -0.27
N LEU A 317 22.85 -15.75 -0.28
CA LEU A 317 23.84 -14.74 0.11
C LEU A 317 24.19 -14.87 1.62
N PRO A 318 25.36 -14.39 2.08
CA PRO A 318 25.76 -14.49 3.48
C PRO A 318 24.76 -13.88 4.47
N GLU A 319 24.20 -12.71 4.14
CA GLU A 319 23.15 -12.07 4.96
C GLU A 319 21.88 -12.93 5.04
N GLU A 320 21.53 -13.57 3.93
CA GLU A 320 20.39 -14.47 3.85
C GLU A 320 20.63 -15.76 4.64
N GLU A 321 21.83 -16.31 4.53
CA GLU A 321 22.24 -17.49 5.28
C GLU A 321 22.26 -17.21 6.79
N ALA A 322 22.75 -16.03 7.20
CA ALA A 322 22.68 -15.57 8.59
C ALA A 322 21.23 -15.48 9.08
N LYS A 323 20.33 -14.93 8.27
CA LYS A 323 18.90 -14.84 8.58
C LYS A 323 18.22 -16.21 8.65
N ILE A 324 18.59 -17.15 7.77
CA ILE A 324 18.09 -18.53 7.82
C ILE A 324 18.56 -19.21 9.10
N LYS A 325 19.84 -19.06 9.49
CA LYS A 325 20.38 -19.61 10.73
C LYS A 325 19.69 -19.04 11.96
N GLU A 326 19.50 -17.72 12.03
CA GLU A 326 18.76 -17.05 13.11
C GLU A 326 17.34 -17.62 13.25
N LEU A 327 16.64 -17.79 12.12
CA LEU A 327 15.28 -18.35 12.11
C LEU A 327 15.25 -19.84 12.45
N ASP A 328 16.22 -20.63 11.98
CA ASP A 328 16.35 -22.06 12.30
C ASP A 328 16.61 -22.24 13.81
N GLU A 329 17.49 -21.43 14.40
CA GLU A 329 17.72 -21.44 15.86
C GLU A 329 16.45 -21.09 16.63
N LYS A 330 15.73 -20.06 16.19
CA LYS A 330 14.46 -19.63 16.80
C LYS A 330 13.34 -20.68 16.70
N THR A 331 13.42 -21.59 15.72
CA THR A 331 12.36 -22.55 15.40
C THR A 331 12.78 -24.02 15.56
N LYS A 332 13.94 -24.27 16.16
CA LYS A 332 14.55 -25.59 16.31
C LYS A 332 13.64 -26.65 16.96
N ASP A 333 12.74 -26.21 17.85
CA ASP A 333 11.80 -27.08 18.56
C ASP A 333 10.48 -27.32 17.82
N GLU A 334 10.27 -26.69 16.66
CA GLU A 334 9.03 -26.83 15.91
C GLU A 334 8.98 -28.16 15.14
N ARG A 335 7.92 -28.93 15.40
CA ARG A 335 7.66 -30.22 14.76
C ARG A 335 6.57 -30.11 13.70
N CYS A 336 6.70 -30.94 12.67
CA CYS A 336 5.77 -30.98 11.55
C CYS A 336 4.35 -31.38 12.04
N PRO A 337 3.31 -30.59 11.73
CA PRO A 337 1.94 -30.91 12.16
C PRO A 337 1.36 -32.16 11.50
N LEU A 338 1.96 -32.64 10.40
CA LEU A 338 1.48 -33.81 9.66
C LEU A 338 2.19 -35.11 10.04
N CYS A 339 3.47 -35.05 10.42
CA CYS A 339 4.26 -36.27 10.66
C CYS A 339 5.17 -36.22 11.90
N GLY A 340 5.18 -35.12 12.66
CA GLY A 340 5.94 -34.99 13.90
C GLY A 340 7.47 -34.86 13.75
N LYS A 341 8.02 -34.91 12.54
CA LYS A 341 9.47 -34.72 12.28
C LYS A 341 9.89 -33.26 12.41
N ASP A 342 11.20 -33.02 12.51
CA ASP A 342 11.79 -31.68 12.54
C ASP A 342 11.39 -30.85 11.31
N MET A 343 11.29 -29.54 11.52
CA MET A 343 11.04 -28.55 10.48
C MET A 343 12.32 -27.79 10.19
N THR A 344 12.52 -27.38 8.95
CA THR A 344 13.63 -26.50 8.54
C THR A 344 13.09 -25.24 7.92
N VAL A 345 13.79 -24.11 8.12
CA VAL A 345 13.46 -22.85 7.49
C VAL A 345 13.74 -22.94 5.99
N ARG A 346 12.74 -22.60 5.20
CA ARG A 346 12.79 -22.53 3.74
C ARG A 346 12.28 -21.18 3.29
N ARG A 347 12.79 -20.71 2.15
CA ARG A 347 12.31 -19.50 1.51
C ARG A 347 11.25 -19.83 0.46
N GLY A 348 10.20 -19.03 0.39
CA GLY A 348 9.13 -19.13 -0.59
C GLY A 348 8.79 -17.76 -1.19
N ARG A 349 7.78 -17.72 -2.08
CA ARG A 349 7.32 -16.47 -2.73
C ARG A 349 6.91 -15.37 -1.74
N PHE A 350 6.38 -15.76 -0.58
CA PHE A 350 5.87 -14.86 0.46
C PHE A 350 6.83 -14.65 1.64
N GLY A 351 8.10 -15.07 1.51
CA GLY A 351 9.09 -15.02 2.58
C GLY A 351 9.44 -16.39 3.17
N TYR A 352 10.01 -16.39 4.37
CA TYR A 352 10.45 -17.60 5.06
C TYR A 352 9.29 -18.35 5.70
N PHE A 353 9.38 -19.68 5.66
CA PHE A 353 8.41 -20.59 6.26
C PHE A 353 9.11 -21.86 6.75
N LEU A 354 8.43 -22.61 7.62
CA LEU A 354 8.91 -23.91 8.07
C LEU A 354 8.41 -25.00 7.13
N GLY A 355 9.32 -25.76 6.55
CA GLY A 355 9.03 -26.95 5.76
C GLY A 355 9.48 -28.22 6.47
N CYS A 356 8.73 -29.30 6.34
CA CYS A 356 9.12 -30.57 6.93
C CYS A 356 10.48 -31.05 6.37
N SER A 357 11.38 -31.48 7.26
CA SER A 357 12.67 -32.09 6.92
C SER A 357 12.54 -33.29 5.98
N ASN A 358 11.42 -34.02 6.05
CA ASN A 358 11.15 -35.21 5.24
C ASN A 358 10.47 -34.89 3.88
N TYR A 359 10.50 -33.65 3.43
CA TYR A 359 10.09 -33.28 2.07
C TYR A 359 11.01 -33.98 1.04
N PRO A 360 10.49 -34.56 -0.06
CA PRO A 360 9.13 -34.42 -0.61
C PRO A 360 8.09 -35.41 -0.07
N ARG A 361 8.46 -36.38 0.77
CA ARG A 361 7.54 -37.41 1.30
C ARG A 361 6.50 -36.83 2.25
N CYS A 362 6.83 -35.77 2.98
CA CYS A 362 5.87 -34.98 3.75
C CYS A 362 5.85 -33.54 3.25
N LYS A 363 4.69 -33.08 2.77
CA LYS A 363 4.47 -31.69 2.32
C LYS A 363 3.98 -30.77 3.45
N GLY A 364 4.32 -31.11 4.70
CA GLY A 364 3.97 -30.31 5.87
C GLY A 364 4.66 -28.95 5.83
N ILE A 365 3.88 -27.88 5.97
CA ILE A 365 4.35 -26.50 5.96
C ILE A 365 3.74 -25.78 7.18
N SER A 366 4.51 -24.89 7.79
CA SER A 366 4.05 -24.05 8.89
C SER A 366 4.63 -22.63 8.77
N LYS A 367 3.94 -21.66 9.34
CA LYS A 367 4.42 -20.27 9.37
C LYS A 367 5.41 -20.11 10.51
N ILE A 368 6.44 -19.30 10.29
CA ILE A 368 7.34 -18.88 11.36
C ILE A 368 6.61 -17.78 12.15
N TRP A 369 6.35 -18.03 13.43
CA TRP A 369 5.67 -17.09 14.29
C TRP A 369 6.65 -16.36 15.20
N ASN A 370 6.42 -15.07 15.41
CA ASN A 370 7.05 -14.34 16.51
C ASN A 370 6.30 -14.67 17.80
N LYS A 371 6.74 -15.73 18.48
CA LYS A 371 6.20 -16.19 19.76
C LYS A 371 6.56 -15.21 20.86
N THR A 372 5.60 -14.96 21.74
CA THR A 372 5.80 -14.14 22.95
C THR A 372 6.39 -14.94 24.12
N GLY A 373 6.45 -16.27 24.00
CA GLY A 373 6.82 -17.19 25.09
C GLY A 373 5.61 -17.69 25.90
N PHE A 374 4.47 -16.98 25.85
CA PHE A 374 3.30 -17.32 26.64
C PHE A 374 2.37 -18.33 25.94
N LYS A 375 1.81 -19.26 26.71
CA LYS A 375 0.77 -20.19 26.25
C LYS A 375 -0.59 -19.50 26.29
N CYS A 376 -1.48 -19.87 25.38
CA CYS A 376 -2.81 -19.30 25.29
C CYS A 376 -3.67 -19.72 26.50
N PRO A 377 -4.13 -18.77 27.34
CA PRO A 377 -4.94 -19.08 28.52
C PRO A 377 -6.30 -19.68 28.14
N ASN A 378 -6.88 -19.24 27.01
CA ASN A 378 -8.12 -19.80 26.49
C ASN A 378 -7.96 -21.27 26.04
N CYS A 379 -6.81 -21.64 25.48
CA CYS A 379 -6.54 -23.04 25.14
C CYS A 379 -6.32 -23.91 26.38
N ARG A 380 -5.66 -23.36 27.41
CA ARG A 380 -5.49 -24.04 28.71
C ARG A 380 -6.84 -24.30 29.37
N ALA A 381 -7.70 -23.29 29.45
CA ALA A 381 -9.05 -23.42 30.02
C ALA A 381 -9.91 -24.49 29.30
N LYS A 382 -9.91 -24.48 27.97
CA LYS A 382 -10.61 -25.49 27.16
C LYS A 382 -10.01 -26.90 27.25
N ALA A 383 -8.77 -27.04 27.72
CA ALA A 383 -8.17 -28.36 27.97
C ALA A 383 -8.65 -28.88 29.32
N THR A 384 -8.59 -28.05 30.37
CA THR A 384 -9.05 -28.41 31.72
C THR A 384 -10.55 -28.72 31.81
N GLU A 385 -11.40 -28.06 30.99
CA GLU A 385 -12.83 -28.36 30.92
C GLU A 385 -13.11 -29.76 30.35
N ARG A 386 -12.28 -30.23 29.39
CA ARG A 386 -12.44 -31.55 28.77
C ARG A 386 -12.00 -32.70 29.67
N ASP A 387 -10.99 -32.47 30.50
CA ASP A 387 -10.52 -33.47 31.49
C ASP A 387 -11.56 -33.68 32.62
N GLY A 388 -12.37 -32.66 32.94
CA GLY A 388 -13.45 -32.76 33.94
C GLY A 388 -14.69 -33.50 33.44
N GLU A 389 -14.98 -33.47 32.15
CA GLU A 389 -16.18 -34.08 31.54
C GLU A 389 -15.98 -35.58 31.24
N GLN A 390 -14.74 -36.03 30.99
CA GLN A 390 -14.40 -37.45 30.84
C GLN A 390 -14.37 -38.24 32.17
N SER A 391 -14.50 -37.59 33.32
CA SER A 391 -14.62 -38.26 34.62
C SER A 391 -16.05 -38.74 34.95
N ARG A 392 -17.06 -38.47 34.11
CA ARG A 392 -18.47 -38.79 34.41
C ARG A 392 -19.22 -39.66 33.40
N THR A 393 -18.56 -40.22 32.39
CA THR A 393 -19.16 -41.26 31.53
C THR A 393 -18.20 -42.43 31.35
N THR A 394 -18.46 -43.46 32.17
CA THR A 394 -18.33 -44.90 31.91
C THR A 394 -17.37 -45.38 30.82
N LYS A 395 -16.40 -46.18 31.28
CA LYS A 395 -15.86 -47.40 30.64
C LYS A 395 -16.73 -47.93 29.48
N GLU A 396 -16.48 -47.52 28.24
CA GLU A 396 -16.91 -48.24 27.01
C GLU A 396 -16.41 -47.55 25.73
N ALA A 397 -15.08 -47.40 25.57
CA ALA A 397 -14.48 -47.07 24.27
C ALA A 397 -13.02 -47.52 24.16
N LEU A 398 -12.72 -48.74 24.62
CA LEU A 398 -11.47 -49.43 24.28
C LEU A 398 -11.79 -50.48 23.21
N ARG A 399 -11.90 -50.03 21.96
CA ARG A 399 -11.76 -50.84 20.73
C ARG A 399 -12.04 -49.96 19.52
N GLN A 400 -10.98 -49.35 18.99
CA GLN A 400 -10.68 -49.30 17.56
C GLN A 400 -9.41 -48.46 17.37
N GLY A 401 -8.37 -49.10 16.83
CA GLY A 401 -7.09 -48.49 16.58
C GLY A 401 -7.21 -47.36 15.56
N SER A 402 -6.95 -46.14 16.01
CA SER A 402 -6.39 -45.10 15.16
C SER A 402 -5.38 -44.33 15.99
N GLY A 403 -4.10 -44.47 15.65
CA GLY A 403 -2.99 -43.78 16.31
C GLY A 403 -2.98 -42.29 15.97
N ARG A 404 -3.96 -41.54 16.47
CA ARG A 404 -3.88 -40.08 16.58
C ARG A 404 -3.68 -39.74 18.05
N SER A 405 -2.49 -39.26 18.38
CA SER A 405 -2.18 -38.79 19.72
C SER A 405 -3.09 -37.61 20.07
N ASP A 406 -4.02 -37.84 21.01
CA ASP A 406 -4.95 -36.85 21.58
C ASP A 406 -4.25 -35.81 22.49
N LYS A 407 -3.07 -35.30 22.10
CA LYS A 407 -2.51 -34.06 22.65
C LYS A 407 -2.86 -32.91 21.71
N LYS A 408 -4.13 -32.48 21.74
CA LYS A 408 -4.56 -31.26 21.03
C LYS A 408 -3.85 -30.07 21.68
N LEU A 409 -2.75 -29.62 21.05
CA LEU A 409 -1.76 -28.70 21.59
C LEU A 409 -2.39 -27.44 22.16
N ILE A 410 -2.00 -27.08 23.39
CA ILE A 410 -2.21 -25.74 23.94
C ILE A 410 -1.52 -24.76 22.99
N GLY A 411 -2.30 -23.88 22.34
CA GLY A 411 -1.77 -22.89 21.41
C GLY A 411 -0.90 -21.85 22.13
N GLU A 412 -0.05 -21.16 21.39
CA GLU A 412 0.84 -20.11 21.91
C GLU A 412 0.33 -18.73 21.49
N ILE A 413 0.73 -17.69 22.23
CA ILE A 413 0.44 -16.31 21.87
C ILE A 413 1.55 -15.79 20.95
N VAL A 414 1.14 -15.40 19.74
CA VAL A 414 2.04 -14.96 18.67
C VAL A 414 1.66 -13.59 18.16
N GLU A 415 2.66 -12.81 17.76
CA GLU A 415 2.48 -11.53 17.09
C GLU A 415 1.91 -11.74 15.67
N LYS A 416 0.91 -10.93 15.31
CA LYS A 416 0.27 -10.88 13.99
C LYS A 416 0.09 -9.43 13.56
N LYS A 417 0.04 -9.20 12.25
CA LYS A 417 -0.24 -7.88 11.67
C LYS A 417 -1.61 -7.87 10.99
N SER A 418 -2.40 -6.84 11.27
CA SER A 418 -3.72 -6.65 10.66
C SER A 418 -3.59 -6.36 9.15
N ARG A 419 -4.54 -6.84 8.35
CA ARG A 419 -4.61 -6.50 6.92
C ARG A 419 -4.95 -5.01 6.77
N GLY A 420 -4.11 -4.23 6.09
CA GLY A 420 -4.27 -2.78 5.91
C GLY A 420 -3.15 -1.99 6.56
N ARG A 421 -3.44 -1.27 7.65
CA ARG A 421 -2.48 -0.39 8.36
C ARG A 421 -1.33 -1.11 9.09
N GLY A 422 -1.20 -2.43 8.95
CA GLY A 422 -0.11 -3.20 9.55
C GLY A 422 -0.09 -3.25 11.07
N LYS A 423 -1.13 -2.76 11.76
CA LYS A 423 -1.18 -2.71 13.23
C LYS A 423 -0.93 -4.10 13.83
N VAL A 424 0.03 -4.15 14.76
CA VAL A 424 0.42 -5.35 15.48
C VAL A 424 -0.63 -5.71 16.52
N PHE A 425 -0.96 -6.99 16.61
CA PHE A 425 -1.82 -7.58 17.63
C PHE A 425 -1.29 -8.98 17.97
N TYR A 426 -1.69 -9.53 19.10
CA TYR A 426 -1.23 -10.84 19.55
C TYR A 426 -2.42 -11.79 19.61
N ALA A 427 -2.27 -13.00 19.09
CA ALA A 427 -3.37 -13.96 19.01
C ALA A 427 -2.88 -15.40 19.13
N CYS A 428 -3.81 -16.31 19.41
CA CYS A 428 -3.51 -17.73 19.49
C CYS A 428 -3.05 -18.31 18.14
N THR A 429 -2.08 -19.24 18.18
CA THR A 429 -1.66 -20.05 17.03
C THR A 429 -2.75 -20.96 16.50
N ASN A 430 -3.64 -21.47 17.37
CA ASN A 430 -4.71 -22.40 17.01
C ASN A 430 -5.95 -21.72 16.37
N TYR A 431 -5.83 -20.52 15.82
CA TYR A 431 -6.91 -19.91 15.06
C TYR A 431 -7.16 -20.73 13.78
N PRO A 432 -8.42 -21.06 13.39
CA PRO A 432 -9.68 -20.49 13.89
C PRO A 432 -10.28 -21.17 15.14
N ASP A 433 -9.76 -22.31 15.60
CA ASP A 433 -10.30 -23.07 16.75
C ASP A 433 -10.20 -22.31 18.08
N CYS A 434 -9.23 -21.41 18.19
CA CYS A 434 -9.10 -20.44 19.26
C CYS A 434 -9.00 -19.01 18.71
N ASN A 435 -9.98 -18.18 19.06
CA ASN A 435 -10.12 -16.79 18.62
C ASN A 435 -9.61 -15.76 19.65
N PHE A 436 -8.89 -16.21 20.68
CA PHE A 436 -8.30 -15.31 21.67
C PHE A 436 -7.28 -14.37 21.02
N LEU A 437 -7.40 -13.08 21.30
CA LEU A 437 -6.57 -12.01 20.76
C LEU A 437 -6.44 -10.84 21.75
N MET A 438 -5.37 -10.06 21.62
CA MET A 438 -5.09 -8.86 22.40
C MET A 438 -4.31 -7.83 21.56
N ASN A 439 -4.35 -6.56 21.97
CA ASN A 439 -3.73 -5.47 21.22
C ASN A 439 -2.31 -5.11 21.68
N LYS A 440 -1.90 -5.56 22.86
CA LYS A 440 -0.57 -5.31 23.45
C LYS A 440 0.16 -6.63 23.69
N LYS A 441 1.49 -6.57 23.71
CA LYS A 441 2.32 -7.74 24.05
C LYS A 441 2.10 -8.04 25.53
N PRO A 442 1.86 -9.28 25.93
CA PRO A 442 1.86 -9.62 27.35
C PRO A 442 3.29 -9.49 27.90
N GLU A 443 3.44 -8.81 29.03
CA GLU A 443 4.71 -8.66 29.75
C GLU A 443 4.85 -9.71 30.86
N SER A 444 3.73 -10.23 31.37
CA SER A 444 3.68 -11.26 32.43
C SER A 444 2.50 -12.23 32.27
N GLU A 445 2.56 -13.37 32.96
CA GLU A 445 1.47 -14.36 32.95
C GLU A 445 0.24 -13.81 33.70
N GLU A 446 0.44 -12.98 34.73
CA GLU A 446 -0.63 -12.30 35.47
C GLU A 446 -1.39 -11.30 34.58
N GLU A 447 -0.66 -10.50 33.80
CA GLU A 447 -1.28 -9.58 32.84
C GLU A 447 -2.05 -10.34 31.76
N LEU A 448 -1.45 -11.41 31.21
CA LEU A 448 -2.08 -12.27 30.23
C LEU A 448 -3.40 -12.86 30.76
N GLN A 449 -3.41 -13.27 32.03
CA GLN A 449 -4.60 -13.82 32.68
C GLN A 449 -5.67 -12.75 32.90
N ARG A 450 -5.31 -11.53 33.30
CA ARG A 450 -6.24 -10.38 33.42
C ARG A 450 -6.90 -10.07 32.08
N VAL A 451 -6.08 -9.91 31.02
CA VAL A 451 -6.57 -9.66 29.66
C VAL A 451 -7.49 -10.79 29.17
N TRP A 452 -7.20 -12.05 29.54
CA TRP A 452 -8.07 -13.18 29.22
C TRP A 452 -9.42 -13.12 29.94
N GLN A 453 -9.47 -12.74 31.22
CA GLN A 453 -10.73 -12.57 31.95
C GLN A 453 -11.57 -11.45 31.34
N ASP A 454 -10.96 -10.30 31.02
CA ASP A 454 -11.64 -9.19 30.36
C ASP A 454 -12.18 -9.59 28.98
N TRP A 455 -11.37 -10.32 28.21
CA TRP A 455 -11.76 -10.86 26.91
C TRP A 455 -12.89 -11.89 27.03
N LYS A 456 -12.91 -12.71 28.10
CA LYS A 456 -13.97 -13.70 28.35
C LYS A 456 -15.29 -13.03 28.74
N ALA A 457 -15.23 -11.93 29.50
CA ALA A 457 -16.39 -11.11 29.83
C ALA A 457 -16.94 -10.37 28.60
N ASN A 458 -16.07 -9.91 27.70
CA ASN A 458 -16.43 -9.15 26.51
C ASN A 458 -15.79 -9.72 25.23
N PRO A 459 -16.21 -10.93 24.78
CA PRO A 459 -15.60 -11.55 23.62
C PRO A 459 -15.92 -10.74 22.36
N PRO A 460 -14.92 -10.50 21.48
CA PRO A 460 -15.14 -9.77 20.24
C PRO A 460 -16.16 -10.50 19.36
N LYS A 461 -17.11 -9.75 18.78
CA LYS A 461 -18.12 -10.29 17.87
C LYS A 461 -17.44 -11.02 16.70
N ILE A 462 -17.53 -12.35 16.70
CA ILE A 462 -16.99 -13.18 15.61
C ILE A 462 -17.85 -12.93 14.37
N LYS A 463 -17.34 -12.17 13.40
CA LYS A 463 -17.88 -12.23 12.04
C LYS A 463 -17.54 -13.62 11.51
N LYS A 464 -18.55 -14.49 11.35
CA LYS A 464 -18.38 -15.80 10.70
C LYS A 464 -17.57 -15.60 9.42
N PRO A 465 -16.56 -16.45 9.14
CA PRO A 465 -15.88 -16.38 7.86
C PRO A 465 -16.94 -16.52 6.77
N ARG A 466 -17.00 -15.57 5.83
CA ARG A 466 -17.73 -15.80 4.57
C ARG A 466 -17.15 -17.09 4.02
N LYS A 467 -17.99 -18.13 3.84
CA LYS A 467 -17.61 -19.32 3.07
C LYS A 467 -16.94 -18.79 1.80
N SER A 468 -15.73 -19.25 1.50
CA SER A 468 -15.19 -19.09 0.16
C SER A 468 -16.26 -19.61 -0.77
N ALA A 469 -16.84 -18.72 -1.57
CA ALA A 469 -17.51 -19.17 -2.77
C ALA A 469 -16.41 -19.85 -3.57
N ASP A 470 -16.55 -21.15 -3.79
CA ASP A 470 -15.81 -21.83 -4.84
C ASP A 470 -16.08 -21.06 -6.13
N ASN A 471 -15.04 -20.41 -6.65
CA ASN A 471 -14.90 -19.89 -8.00
C ASN A 471 -13.41 -19.78 -8.31
#